data_AF-A0AB39Z222-F1
#
_entry.id   AF-A0AB39Z222-F1
#
_cell.length_a   1.000
_cell.length_b   1.000
_cell.length_c   1.000
_cell.angle_alpha   90.00
_cell.angle_beta   90.00
_cell.angle_gamma   90.00
#
_symmetry.space_group_name_H-M   'P 1'
#
loop_
_entity.id
_entity.type
_entity.pdbx_description
1 polymer ?
#
loop_
_entity_poly.entity_id
_entity_poly.type
_entity_poly.pdbx_seq_one_letter_code
_entity_poly.pdbx_strand_id
1 'polypeptide(L)'
;MDVFLMIRRQKTTIFTDAKENTTVAELKRMIEGILKVQPVDQRLYNQDNDVMDDESTLQDYGVTVSTAKAQAPAQLGLTFRNELGDFETLDMTPYSAPPDLPEVMKNQEASNGQEQVA
;
A
#
# COMPACT_ATOMS: atom_id res chain seq x y z
N MET A 1 -5.68 -1.79 -17.12
CA MET A 1 -4.31 -2.36 -17.08
C MET A 1 -4.00 -2.83 -15.66
N ASP A 2 -2.91 -3.58 -15.44
CA ASP A 2 -2.58 -4.12 -14.11
C ASP A 2 -1.97 -3.06 -13.18
N VAL A 3 -2.36 -3.10 -11.91
CA VAL A 3 -1.86 -2.27 -10.81
C VAL A 3 -1.39 -3.15 -9.67
N PHE A 4 -0.34 -2.73 -8.98
CA PHE A 4 0.28 -3.50 -7.90
C PHE A 4 -0.06 -2.88 -6.55
N LEU A 5 -0.51 -3.72 -5.61
CA LEU A 5 -1.07 -3.30 -4.33
C LEU A 5 -0.27 -3.85 -3.16
N MET A 6 -0.21 -3.06 -2.09
CA MET A 6 0.31 -3.44 -0.78
C MET A 6 -0.81 -3.24 0.25
N ILE A 7 -1.55 -4.29 0.56
CA ILE A 7 -2.69 -4.23 1.50
C ILE A 7 -2.19 -4.53 2.91
N ARG A 8 -2.37 -3.60 3.84
CA ARG A 8 -1.74 -3.62 5.17
C ARG A 8 -2.76 -3.57 6.30
N ARG A 9 -2.56 -4.43 7.29
CA ARG A 9 -3.29 -4.45 8.57
C ARG A 9 -2.36 -4.92 9.68
N GLN A 10 -2.18 -4.11 10.72
CA GLN A 10 -1.25 -4.39 11.82
C GLN A 10 0.14 -4.76 11.26
N LYS A 11 0.64 -5.96 11.54
CA LYS A 11 1.91 -6.50 11.01
C LYS A 11 1.76 -7.32 9.72
N THR A 12 0.55 -7.45 9.19
CA THR A 12 0.28 -8.18 7.95
C THR A 12 0.43 -7.27 6.75
N THR A 13 1.09 -7.76 5.70
CA THR A 13 1.17 -7.10 4.39
C THR A 13 0.97 -8.12 3.29
N ILE A 14 -0.01 -7.87 2.41
CA ILE A 14 -0.31 -8.69 1.24
C ILE A 14 0.12 -7.92 0.00
N PHE A 15 1.01 -8.51 -0.79
CA PHE A 15 1.32 -8.04 -2.13
C PHE A 15 0.47 -8.81 -3.13
N THR A 16 -0.25 -8.07 -3.96
CA THR A 16 -1.10 -8.64 -5.00
C THR A 16 -1.25 -7.64 -6.15
N ASP A 17 -1.80 -8.07 -7.26
CA ASP A 17 -2.14 -7.25 -8.41
C ASP A 17 -3.63 -7.37 -8.72
N ALA A 18 -4.15 -6.33 -9.38
CA ALA A 18 -5.53 -6.27 -9.86
C ALA A 18 -5.57 -5.42 -11.13
N LYS A 19 -6.73 -5.36 -11.78
CA LYS A 19 -6.93 -4.36 -12.85
C LYS A 19 -7.26 -3.02 -12.20
N GLU A 20 -6.84 -1.91 -12.78
CA GLU A 20 -7.18 -0.57 -12.26
C GLU A 20 -8.69 -0.30 -12.20
N ASN A 21 -9.48 -0.98 -13.03
CA ASN A 21 -10.94 -0.93 -13.02
C ASN A 21 -11.61 -2.01 -12.14
N THR A 22 -10.83 -2.81 -11.41
CA THR A 22 -11.35 -3.71 -10.38
C THR A 22 -12.07 -2.89 -9.31
N THR A 23 -13.22 -3.36 -8.85
CA THR A 23 -13.96 -2.68 -7.78
C THR A 23 -13.40 -3.00 -6.40
N VAL A 24 -13.69 -2.15 -5.43
CA VAL A 24 -13.33 -2.40 -4.02
C VAL A 24 -14.00 -3.68 -3.52
N ALA A 25 -15.25 -3.96 -3.92
CA ALA A 25 -15.92 -5.21 -3.61
C ALA A 25 -15.19 -6.45 -4.14
N GLU A 26 -14.69 -6.40 -5.38
CA GLU A 26 -13.89 -7.47 -5.98
C GLU A 26 -12.56 -7.65 -5.24
N LEU A 27 -11.89 -6.56 -4.87
CA LEU A 27 -10.66 -6.61 -4.09
C LEU A 27 -10.88 -7.25 -2.71
N LYS A 28 -11.98 -6.93 -2.03
CA LYS A 28 -12.35 -7.59 -0.76
C LYS A 28 -12.56 -9.09 -0.90
N ARG A 29 -13.10 -9.58 -2.03
CA ARG A 29 -13.21 -11.02 -2.32
C ARG A 29 -11.83 -11.68 -2.52
N MET A 30 -10.87 -10.98 -3.12
CA MET A 30 -9.50 -11.47 -3.20
C MET A 30 -8.87 -11.60 -1.81
N ILE A 31 -9.06 -10.60 -0.96
CA ILE A 31 -8.60 -10.62 0.44
C ILE A 31 -9.29 -11.74 1.23
N GLU A 32 -10.60 -11.98 1.01
CA GLU A 32 -11.33 -13.11 1.60
C GLU A 32 -10.67 -14.44 1.23
N GLY A 33 -10.26 -14.60 -0.03
CA GLY A 33 -9.54 -15.78 -0.49
C GLY A 33 -8.27 -16.08 0.31
N ILE A 34 -7.60 -15.05 0.83
CA ILE A 34 -6.33 -15.15 1.57
C ILE A 34 -6.57 -15.24 3.08
N LEU A 35 -7.31 -14.28 3.65
CA LEU A 35 -7.47 -14.09 5.09
C LEU A 35 -8.73 -14.75 5.67
N LYS A 36 -9.60 -15.29 4.81
CA LYS A 36 -10.83 -16.00 5.19
C LYS A 36 -11.82 -15.16 6.01
N VAL A 37 -11.83 -13.84 5.78
CA VAL A 37 -12.78 -12.88 6.36
C VAL A 37 -13.76 -12.43 5.28
N GLN A 38 -15.05 -12.45 5.58
CA GLN A 38 -16.10 -12.07 4.62
C GLN A 38 -15.95 -10.59 4.19
N PRO A 39 -16.25 -10.22 2.93
CA PRO A 39 -16.13 -8.84 2.45
C PRO A 39 -16.88 -7.79 3.30
N VAL A 40 -18.04 -8.15 3.86
CA VAL A 40 -18.85 -7.26 4.73
C VAL A 40 -18.17 -6.90 6.05
N ASP A 41 -17.21 -7.73 6.46
CA ASP A 41 -16.39 -7.56 7.67
C ASP A 41 -15.02 -6.97 7.33
N GLN A 42 -14.81 -6.55 6.08
CA GLN A 42 -13.60 -5.86 5.65
C GLN A 42 -13.90 -4.40 5.33
N ARG A 43 -12.99 -3.51 5.74
CA ARG A 43 -12.99 -2.11 5.33
C ARG A 43 -11.62 -1.71 4.83
N LEU A 44 -11.60 -1.23 3.59
CA LEU A 44 -10.40 -0.78 2.90
C LEU A 44 -10.27 0.73 2.98
N TYR A 45 -9.02 1.19 2.98
CA TYR A 45 -8.64 2.59 3.04
C TYR A 45 -7.65 2.93 1.92
N ASN A 46 -7.83 4.09 1.30
CA ASN A 46 -6.89 4.60 0.29
C ASN A 46 -5.59 5.10 0.95
N GLN A 47 -4.69 5.69 0.15
CA GLN A 47 -3.42 6.24 0.64
C GLN A 47 -3.59 7.42 1.63
N ASP A 48 -4.70 8.15 1.53
CA ASP A 48 -5.05 9.26 2.41
C ASP A 48 -5.79 8.81 3.67
N ASN A 49 -5.97 7.50 3.86
CA ASN A 49 -6.74 6.86 4.92
C ASN A 49 -8.24 7.16 4.90
N ASP A 50 -8.80 7.49 3.74
CA ASP A 50 -10.25 7.56 3.52
C ASP A 50 -10.83 6.18 3.24
N VAL A 51 -12.03 5.94 3.75
CA VAL A 51 -12.75 4.67 3.54
C VAL A 51 -13.14 4.53 2.07
N MET A 52 -12.85 3.37 1.50
CA MET A 52 -13.18 3.04 0.12
C MET A 52 -14.59 2.43 0.01
N ASP A 53 -15.36 2.90 -0.98
CA ASP A 53 -16.72 2.44 -1.28
C ASP A 53 -16.70 1.23 -2.21
N ASP A 54 -17.59 0.25 -1.96
CA ASP A 54 -17.59 -1.06 -2.61
C ASP A 54 -17.85 -1.01 -4.12
N GLU A 55 -18.62 -0.02 -4.58
CA GLU A 55 -18.99 0.15 -6.00
C GLU A 55 -17.92 0.93 -6.78
N SER A 56 -17.00 1.60 -6.07
CA SER A 56 -15.93 2.37 -6.68
C SER A 56 -14.80 1.45 -7.17
N THR A 57 -14.09 1.92 -8.19
CA THR A 57 -12.93 1.22 -8.75
C THR A 57 -11.63 1.68 -8.10
N LEU A 58 -10.55 0.91 -8.27
CA LEU A 58 -9.23 1.29 -7.75
C LEU A 58 -8.74 2.62 -8.36
N GLN A 59 -8.97 2.86 -9.64
CA GLN A 59 -8.62 4.12 -10.31
C GLN A 59 -9.36 5.34 -9.74
N ASP A 60 -10.58 5.18 -9.20
CA ASP A 60 -11.33 6.29 -8.58
C ASP A 60 -10.63 6.80 -7.31
N TYR A 61 -9.81 5.95 -6.69
CA TYR A 61 -8.93 6.29 -5.56
C TYR A 61 -7.48 6.55 -5.99
N GLY A 62 -7.24 6.86 -7.27
CA GLY A 62 -5.91 7.21 -7.78
C GLY A 62 -4.95 6.03 -7.94
N VAL A 63 -5.43 4.79 -7.78
CA VAL A 63 -4.63 3.57 -7.99
C VAL A 63 -4.69 3.22 -9.48
N THR A 64 -3.69 3.70 -10.22
CA THR A 64 -3.58 3.55 -11.68
C THR A 64 -2.24 2.93 -12.03
N VAL A 65 -2.04 2.52 -13.29
CA VAL A 65 -0.75 1.96 -13.76
C VAL A 65 0.43 2.91 -13.53
N SER A 66 0.18 4.21 -13.58
CA SER A 66 1.23 5.21 -13.43
C SER A 66 1.67 5.41 -11.98
N THR A 67 0.78 5.16 -11.02
CA THR A 67 0.97 5.38 -9.59
C THR A 67 1.26 4.09 -8.81
N ALA A 68 0.76 2.94 -9.28
CA ALA A 68 0.81 1.65 -8.61
C ALA A 68 1.66 0.63 -9.39
N LYS A 69 2.98 0.84 -9.42
CA LYS A 69 3.93 0.02 -10.20
C LYS A 69 4.44 -1.17 -9.38
N ALA A 70 4.95 -2.21 -10.03
CA ALA A 70 5.48 -3.39 -9.34
C ALA A 70 6.58 -3.05 -8.30
N GLN A 71 7.49 -2.14 -8.66
CA GLN A 71 8.56 -1.67 -7.78
C GLN A 71 8.12 -0.64 -6.73
N ALA A 72 6.91 -0.10 -6.87
CA ALA A 72 6.33 0.93 -6.01
C ALA A 72 4.80 0.75 -5.94
N PRO A 73 4.33 -0.33 -5.27
CA PRO A 73 2.91 -0.65 -5.23
C PRO A 73 2.12 0.36 -4.39
N ALA A 74 0.85 0.53 -4.70
CA ALA A 74 -0.04 1.39 -3.94
C ALA A 74 -0.37 0.77 -2.58
N GLN A 75 -0.11 1.50 -1.49
CA GLN A 75 -0.48 1.07 -0.14
C GLN A 75 -1.97 1.30 0.12
N LEU A 76 -2.66 0.26 0.59
CA LEU A 76 -4.05 0.31 1.05
C LEU A 76 -4.13 -0.18 2.49
N GLY A 77 -4.94 0.48 3.32
CA GLY A 77 -5.22 0.05 4.69
C GLY A 77 -6.36 -0.97 4.71
N LEU A 78 -6.32 -1.91 5.67
CA LEU A 78 -7.38 -2.89 5.90
C LEU A 78 -7.70 -2.96 7.40
N THR A 79 -9.00 -2.96 7.72
CA THR A 79 -9.51 -3.25 9.07
C THR A 79 -10.58 -4.31 8.99
N PHE A 80 -10.76 -5.04 10.09
CA PHE A 80 -11.86 -5.99 10.23
C PHE A 80 -12.95 -5.51 11.17
N ARG A 81 -14.16 -6.02 10.96
CA ARG A 81 -15.26 -5.88 11.90
C ARG A 81 -15.08 -6.87 13.04
N ASN A 82 -15.27 -6.40 14.27
CA ASN A 82 -15.25 -7.22 15.47
C ASN A 82 -16.62 -7.85 15.75
N GLU A 83 -16.69 -8.70 16.76
CA GLU A 83 -17.92 -9.41 17.17
C GLU A 83 -19.04 -8.47 17.66
N LEU A 84 -18.70 -7.25 18.07
CA LEU A 84 -19.64 -6.22 18.51
C LEU A 84 -20.22 -5.42 17.33
N GLY A 85 -19.74 -5.67 16.11
CA GLY A 85 -20.19 -5.02 14.88
C GLY A 85 -19.38 -3.77 14.49
N ASP A 86 -18.41 -3.37 15.30
CA ASP A 86 -17.55 -2.21 15.07
C ASP A 86 -16.30 -2.58 14.28
N PHE A 87 -15.78 -1.64 13.49
CA PHE A 87 -14.50 -1.83 12.82
C PHE A 87 -13.33 -1.49 13.74
N GLU A 88 -12.26 -2.26 13.61
CA GLU A 88 -10.97 -1.96 14.23
C GLU A 88 -10.48 -0.56 13.86
N THR A 89 -9.67 0.04 14.73
CA THR A 89 -8.90 1.24 14.36
C THR A 89 -7.88 0.87 13.29
N LEU A 90 -7.73 1.73 12.27
CA LEU A 90 -6.72 1.55 11.25
C LEU A 90 -5.32 1.57 11.89
N ASP A 91 -4.62 0.44 11.79
CA ASP A 91 -3.23 0.28 12.22
C ASP A 91 -2.42 -0.35 11.09
N MET A 92 -1.32 0.29 10.72
CA MET A 92 -0.34 -0.21 9.78
C MET A 92 1.03 -0.08 10.45
N THR A 93 1.47 -1.15 11.12
CA THR A 93 2.72 -1.13 11.90
C THR A 93 3.89 -0.75 10.98
N PRO A 94 4.67 0.30 11.29
CA PRO A 94 5.83 0.69 10.47
C PRO A 94 6.82 -0.46 10.31
N TYR A 95 7.46 -0.53 9.14
CA TYR A 95 8.61 -1.44 8.96
C TYR A 95 9.79 -0.96 9.81
N SER A 96 10.77 -1.84 10.00
CA SER A 96 12.03 -1.46 10.63
C SER A 96 12.72 -0.34 9.86
N ALA A 97 13.30 0.61 10.58
CA ALA A 97 14.20 1.59 9.99
C ALA A 97 15.48 0.89 9.49
N PRO A 98 16.07 1.34 8.36
CA PRO A 98 17.38 0.88 7.95
C PRO A 98 18.44 1.26 8.99
N PRO A 99 19.56 0.51 9.08
CA PRO A 99 20.68 0.90 9.94
C PRO A 99 21.31 2.20 9.45
N ASP A 100 22.11 2.82 10.32
CA ASP A 100 22.91 3.99 9.94
C ASP A 100 23.80 3.66 8.75
N LEU A 101 23.85 4.58 7.78
CA LEU A 101 24.70 4.43 6.61
C LEU A 101 26.17 4.41 7.06
N PRO A 102 26.96 3.38 6.72
CA PRO A 102 28.38 3.33 7.07
C PRO A 102 29.14 4.54 6.52
N GLU A 103 30.16 5.02 7.23
CA GLU A 103 30.99 6.18 6.80
C GLU A 103 31.56 6.02 5.38
N VAL A 104 31.95 4.80 4.98
CA VAL A 104 32.47 4.50 3.63
C VAL A 104 31.43 4.64 2.51
N MET A 105 30.14 4.61 2.87
CA MET A 105 29.01 4.80 1.95
C MET A 105 28.42 6.22 2.04
N LYS A 106 28.79 7.02 3.05
CA LYS A 106 28.49 8.45 3.08
C LYS A 106 29.39 9.13 2.03
N ASN A 107 28.77 9.65 0.97
CA ASN A 107 29.40 10.18 -0.24
C ASN A 107 30.85 10.67 -0.13
N GLN A 108 31.74 9.99 -0.87
CA GLN A 108 33.00 10.51 -1.41
C GLN A 108 32.78 11.50 -2.59
N GLU A 109 31.54 11.77 -2.97
CA GLU A 109 31.15 12.53 -4.16
C GLU A 109 31.32 14.06 -4.04
N ALA A 110 31.79 14.58 -2.90
CA ALA A 110 32.16 16.00 -2.80
C ALA A 110 33.51 16.34 -3.47
N SER A 111 34.26 15.35 -3.97
CA SER A 111 35.64 15.56 -4.46
C SER A 111 35.87 15.42 -5.97
N ASN A 112 34.86 15.05 -6.78
CA ASN A 112 35.06 14.73 -8.21
C ASN A 112 34.27 15.61 -9.20
N GLY A 113 33.92 16.85 -8.84
CA GLY A 113 33.09 17.72 -9.69
C GLY A 113 33.41 19.21 -9.70
N GLN A 114 34.57 19.65 -9.18
CA GLN A 114 35.01 21.03 -9.42
C GLN A 114 35.63 21.12 -10.82
N GLU A 115 34.81 21.48 -11.81
CA GLU A 115 35.32 22.10 -13.05
C GLU A 115 36.22 23.28 -12.66
N GLN A 116 37.52 23.17 -12.97
CA GLN A 116 38.43 24.31 -12.96
C GLN A 116 37.98 25.25 -14.08
N VAL A 117 37.32 26.34 -13.69
CA VAL A 117 37.14 27.50 -14.55
C VAL A 117 38.50 28.22 -14.60
N ALA A 118 39.13 28.20 -15.78
CA ALA A 118 40.24 29.08 -16.14
C ALA A 118 39.75 30.12 -17.14
#